data_AF-A0A0L0UME8-F1
#
_entry.id   AF-A0A0L0UME8-F1
#
_cell.length_a   1.000
_cell.length_b   1.000
_cell.length_c   1.000
_cell.angle_alpha   90.00
_cell.angle_beta   90.00
_cell.angle_gamma   90.00
#
_symmetry.space_group_name_H-M   'P 1'
#
loop_
_entity.id
_entity.type
_entity.pdbx_description
1 polymer ?
#
loop_
_entity_poly.entity_id
_entity_poly.type
_entity_poly.pdbx_seq_one_letter_code
_entity_poly.pdbx_strand_id
1 'polypeptide(L)'
;MAELRINKALKQQTIFDFTEFLDILNAETRMNGGNYTRANSEDVLIAVRGQGLERASASIKQVVFSCLGEHSQKPWEVRRRLELLYGDVSRVELFSRGDAPGWDHWGNECPVNNLTLIPAAFRKTFSVAQPESF
;
A
#
# COMPACT_ATOMS: atom_id res chain seq x y z
N MET A 1 -6.89 -10.03 12.87
CA MET A 1 -6.97 -9.20 11.66
C MET A 1 -8.08 -9.72 10.76
N ALA A 2 -8.67 -8.88 9.92
CA ALA A 2 -9.81 -9.21 9.06
C ALA A 2 -9.58 -10.44 8.16
N GLU A 3 -8.39 -10.56 7.56
CA GLU A 3 -7.99 -11.73 6.76
C GLU A 3 -8.14 -13.06 7.53
N LEU A 4 -7.75 -13.09 8.82
CA LEU A 4 -7.88 -14.30 9.63
C LEU A 4 -9.33 -14.69 9.87
N ARG A 5 -10.24 -13.71 9.97
CA ARG A 5 -11.68 -13.98 10.14
C ARG A 5 -12.29 -14.55 8.86
N ILE A 6 -11.98 -13.97 7.71
CA ILE A 6 -12.43 -14.48 6.41
C ILE A 6 -11.87 -15.89 6.16
N ASN A 7 -10.57 -16.09 6.37
CA ASN A 7 -9.94 -17.41 6.20
C ASN A 7 -10.52 -18.46 7.16
N LYS A 8 -10.89 -18.06 8.38
CA LYS A 8 -11.59 -18.93 9.32
C LYS A 8 -12.99 -19.27 8.83
N ALA A 9 -13.77 -18.29 8.37
CA ALA A 9 -15.11 -18.49 7.81
C ALA A 9 -15.10 -19.45 6.61
N LEU A 10 -14.13 -19.28 5.71
CA LEU A 10 -13.92 -20.18 4.57
C LEU A 10 -13.60 -21.62 5.02
N LYS A 11 -12.68 -21.79 5.98
CA LYS A 11 -12.32 -23.12 6.53
C LYS A 11 -13.48 -23.79 7.24
N GLN A 12 -14.29 -23.01 7.95
CA GLN A 12 -15.47 -23.50 8.66
C GLN A 12 -16.69 -23.65 7.74
N GLN A 13 -16.55 -23.31 6.45
CA GLN A 13 -17.62 -23.32 5.46
C GLN A 13 -18.85 -22.54 5.92
N THR A 14 -18.65 -21.36 6.49
CA THR A 14 -19.75 -20.49 6.95
C THR A 14 -20.12 -19.42 5.92
N ILE A 15 -19.67 -19.58 4.67
CA ILE A 15 -20.01 -18.74 3.53
C ILE A 15 -20.53 -19.69 2.45
N PHE A 16 -21.82 -19.63 2.17
CA PHE A 16 -22.57 -20.56 1.34
C PHE A 16 -23.02 -19.93 0.03
N ASP A 17 -23.14 -18.60 -0.02
CA ASP A 17 -23.58 -17.90 -1.22
C ASP A 17 -22.90 -16.54 -1.46
N PHE A 18 -23.28 -15.93 -2.58
CA PHE A 18 -22.78 -14.65 -3.04
C PHE A 18 -23.12 -13.49 -2.08
N THR A 19 -24.30 -13.53 -1.46
CA THR A 19 -24.78 -12.47 -0.56
C THR A 19 -23.97 -12.48 0.72
N GLU A 20 -23.75 -13.66 1.30
CA GLU A 20 -22.94 -13.80 2.51
C GLU A 20 -21.48 -13.36 2.29
N PHE A 21 -20.94 -13.59 1.09
CA PHE A 21 -19.63 -13.06 0.72
C PHE A 21 -19.63 -11.52 0.72
N LEU A 22 -20.65 -10.88 0.14
CA LEU A 22 -20.76 -9.42 0.13
C LEU A 22 -20.96 -8.85 1.54
N ASP A 23 -21.72 -9.52 2.40
CA ASP A 23 -21.93 -9.11 3.78
C ASP A 23 -20.64 -9.14 4.59
N ILE A 24 -19.85 -10.21 4.44
CA ILE A 24 -18.53 -10.31 5.07
C ILE A 24 -17.59 -9.23 4.53
N LEU A 25 -17.57 -9.02 3.21
CA LEU A 25 -16.74 -7.96 2.63
C LEU A 25 -17.11 -6.58 3.20
N ASN A 26 -18.40 -6.26 3.27
CA ASN A 26 -18.88 -5.00 3.85
C ASN A 26 -18.51 -4.87 5.33
N ALA A 27 -18.64 -5.93 6.12
CA ALA A 27 -18.30 -5.93 7.54
C ALA A 27 -16.80 -5.73 7.81
N GLU A 28 -15.94 -6.18 6.88
CA GLU A 28 -14.48 -6.08 7.01
C GLU A 28 -13.89 -4.79 6.45
N THR A 29 -14.63 -4.07 5.60
CA THR A 29 -14.20 -2.75 5.10
C THR A 29 -14.19 -1.69 6.19
N ARG A 30 -13.25 -0.75 6.08
CA ARG A 30 -13.12 0.37 7.02
C ARG A 30 -14.38 1.21 7.07
N MET A 31 -14.79 1.61 8.27
CA MET A 31 -15.84 2.61 8.47
C MET A 31 -15.23 3.86 9.13
N ASN A 32 -15.34 4.99 8.44
CA ASN A 32 -14.94 6.31 8.88
C ASN A 32 -16.16 7.21 9.13
N GLY A 33 -15.91 8.44 9.57
CA GLY A 33 -16.94 9.46 9.71
C GLY A 33 -17.62 9.84 8.38
N GLY A 34 -18.54 10.78 8.46
CA GLY A 34 -19.27 11.33 7.33
C GLY A 34 -20.52 12.05 7.81
N ASN A 35 -21.17 12.81 6.93
CA ASN A 35 -22.37 13.58 7.29
C ASN A 35 -23.65 12.85 6.90
N TYR A 36 -23.70 12.28 5.70
CA TYR A 36 -24.87 11.59 5.16
C TYR A 36 -24.65 10.08 5.06
N THR A 37 -23.48 9.65 4.57
CA THR A 37 -23.03 8.25 4.54
C THR A 37 -21.75 8.11 5.35
N ARG A 38 -21.44 6.90 5.84
CA ARG A 38 -20.13 6.63 6.45
C ARG A 38 -19.10 6.46 5.35
N ALA A 39 -18.00 7.20 5.40
CA ALA A 39 -16.92 7.05 4.44
C ALA A 39 -16.20 5.71 4.69
N ASN A 40 -15.85 5.00 3.62
CA ASN A 40 -15.11 3.74 3.70
C ASN A 40 -13.94 3.66 2.70
N SER A 41 -13.88 4.58 1.74
CA SER A 41 -12.78 4.70 0.79
C SER A 41 -11.64 5.58 1.35
N GLU A 42 -10.43 5.28 0.88
CA GLU A 42 -9.29 6.18 0.95
C GLU A 42 -8.83 6.45 -0.48
N ASP A 43 -8.74 7.73 -0.86
CA ASP A 43 -8.39 8.12 -2.22
C ASP A 43 -6.87 8.12 -2.41
N VAL A 44 -6.44 7.57 -3.55
CA VAL A 44 -5.06 7.66 -4.04
C VAL A 44 -5.06 8.55 -5.27
N LEU A 45 -4.42 9.71 -5.16
CA LEU A 45 -4.30 10.66 -6.27
C LEU A 45 -3.02 10.36 -7.06
N ILE A 46 -3.13 10.30 -8.38
CA ILE A 46 -1.98 10.18 -9.29
C ILE A 46 -1.76 11.53 -9.96
N ALA A 47 -0.58 12.10 -9.73
CA ALA A 47 -0.14 13.34 -10.36
C ALA A 47 1.04 13.07 -11.31
N VAL A 48 1.14 13.86 -12.37
CA VAL A 48 2.16 13.73 -13.42
C VAL A 48 2.96 15.03 -13.52
N ARG A 49 4.28 14.92 -13.71
CA ARG A 49 5.17 16.04 -14.01
C ARG A 49 5.74 15.87 -15.43
N GLY A 50 5.66 16.91 -16.25
CA GLY A 50 6.11 16.85 -17.65
C GLY A 50 5.32 15.81 -18.44
N GLN A 51 6.00 14.97 -19.22
CA GLN A 51 5.37 13.86 -19.93
C GLN A 51 5.02 12.65 -19.04
N GLY A 52 5.50 12.63 -17.79
CA GLY A 52 5.28 11.51 -16.87
C GLY A 52 6.10 10.26 -17.16
N LEU A 53 5.75 9.18 -16.48
CA LEU A 53 6.31 7.84 -16.71
C LEU A 53 5.47 7.11 -17.74
N GLU A 54 6.12 6.28 -18.57
CA GLU A 54 5.42 5.39 -19.47
C GLU A 54 4.57 4.39 -18.68
N ARG A 55 3.30 4.24 -19.09
CA ARG A 55 2.39 3.29 -18.46
C ARG A 55 2.63 1.89 -19.03
N ALA A 56 3.22 1.01 -18.23
CA ALA A 56 3.52 -0.37 -18.59
C ALA A 56 2.26 -1.24 -18.73
N SER A 57 1.21 -0.97 -17.95
CA SER A 57 -0.03 -1.74 -18.00
C SER A 57 -1.29 -0.89 -17.94
N ALA A 58 -2.19 -1.11 -18.90
CA ALA A 58 -3.51 -0.48 -18.93
C ALA A 58 -4.60 -1.26 -18.18
N SER A 59 -4.30 -2.47 -17.71
CA SER A 59 -5.29 -3.37 -17.10
C SER A 59 -5.44 -3.21 -15.58
N ILE A 60 -4.69 -2.28 -14.97
CA ILE A 60 -4.72 -2.06 -13.53
C ILE A 60 -6.03 -1.38 -13.13
N LYS A 61 -6.86 -2.09 -12.34
CA LYS A 61 -8.13 -1.56 -11.83
C LYS A 61 -7.88 -0.48 -10.77
N GLN A 62 -8.76 0.52 -10.73
CA GLN A 62 -8.68 1.61 -9.76
C GLN A 62 -9.10 1.16 -8.35
N VAL A 63 -10.17 0.37 -8.22
CA VAL A 63 -10.71 -0.02 -6.91
C VAL A 63 -9.83 -1.10 -6.28
N VAL A 64 -9.34 -0.84 -5.08
CA VAL A 64 -8.61 -1.78 -4.23
C VAL A 64 -9.51 -2.16 -3.06
N PHE A 65 -9.81 -3.46 -2.93
CA PHE A 65 -10.41 -4.00 -1.71
C PHE A 65 -9.29 -4.53 -0.84
N SER A 66 -9.23 -4.06 0.40
CA SER A 66 -8.29 -4.56 1.38
C SER A 66 -8.94 -4.61 2.75
N CYS A 67 -8.52 -5.60 3.52
CA CYS A 67 -8.74 -5.68 4.95
C CYS A 67 -8.11 -4.49 5.67
N LEU A 68 -8.72 -4.11 6.79
CA LEU A 68 -8.13 -3.17 7.76
C LEU A 68 -6.83 -3.77 8.35
N GLY A 69 -5.74 -3.05 8.16
CA GLY A 69 -4.45 -3.31 8.81
C GLY A 69 -4.30 -2.56 10.13
N GLU A 70 -3.06 -2.38 10.56
CA GLU A 70 -2.73 -1.56 11.74
C GLU A 70 -3.07 -0.07 11.53
N HIS A 71 -3.02 0.72 12.60
CA HIS A 71 -3.38 2.14 12.55
C HIS A 71 -2.61 2.90 11.44
N SER A 72 -3.39 3.44 10.51
CA SER A 72 -2.92 4.18 9.33
C SER A 72 -2.05 3.37 8.35
N GLN A 73 -2.02 2.04 8.47
CA GLN A 73 -1.32 1.18 7.52
C GLN A 73 -2.02 1.23 6.16
N LYS A 74 -1.26 1.60 5.13
CA LYS A 74 -1.74 1.56 3.75
C LYS A 74 -1.66 0.13 3.22
N PRO A 75 -2.61 -0.30 2.37
CA PRO A 75 -2.63 -1.66 1.86
C PRO A 75 -1.47 -1.92 0.89
N TRP A 76 -0.76 -3.03 1.08
CA TRP A 76 0.38 -3.45 0.25
C TRP A 76 0.02 -3.56 -1.24
N GLU A 77 -1.23 -3.92 -1.55
CA GLU A 77 -1.76 -4.07 -2.91
C GLU A 77 -1.63 -2.76 -3.73
N VAL A 78 -1.64 -1.59 -3.10
CA VAL A 78 -1.41 -0.31 -3.80
C VAL A 78 0.01 -0.25 -4.35
N ARG A 79 1.02 -0.66 -3.58
CA ARG A 79 2.43 -0.69 -4.04
C ARG A 79 2.59 -1.65 -5.20
N ARG A 80 2.05 -2.87 -5.06
CA ARG A 80 2.07 -3.87 -6.13
C ARG A 80 1.41 -3.36 -7.41
N ARG A 81 0.29 -2.65 -7.31
CA ARG A 81 -0.36 -2.06 -8.49
C ARG A 81 0.48 -0.96 -9.14
N LEU A 82 1.18 -0.14 -8.36
CA LEU A 82 2.11 0.85 -8.89
C LEU A 82 3.31 0.21 -9.59
N GLU A 83 3.81 -0.92 -9.08
CA GLU A 83 4.85 -1.72 -9.73
C GLU A 83 4.39 -2.26 -11.08
N LEU A 84 3.19 -2.84 -11.15
CA LEU A 84 2.62 -3.32 -12.40
C LEU A 84 2.26 -2.18 -13.38
N LEU A 85 1.86 -1.02 -12.85
CA LEU A 85 1.45 0.13 -13.66
C LEU A 85 2.64 0.77 -14.38
N TYR A 86 3.81 0.84 -13.74
CA TYR A 86 4.97 1.56 -14.25
C TYR A 86 6.21 0.69 -14.54
N GLY A 87 6.18 -0.60 -14.26
CA GLY A 87 7.26 -1.53 -14.64
C GLY A 87 8.49 -1.44 -13.73
N ASP A 88 9.70 -1.37 -14.27
CA ASP A 88 10.93 -1.20 -13.48
C ASP A 88 11.38 0.26 -13.52
N VAL A 89 11.15 0.99 -12.42
CA VAL A 89 11.50 2.40 -12.26
C VAL A 89 12.02 2.65 -10.85
N SER A 90 12.82 3.71 -10.66
CA SER A 90 13.18 4.16 -9.32
C SER A 90 11.96 4.71 -8.58
N ARG A 91 11.78 4.27 -7.33
CA ARG A 91 10.63 4.63 -6.50
C ARG A 91 11.08 5.12 -5.14
N VAL A 92 10.34 6.07 -4.60
CA VAL A 92 10.49 6.50 -3.21
C VAL A 92 9.13 6.55 -2.53
N GLU A 93 9.08 6.04 -1.31
CA GLU A 93 7.97 6.26 -0.39
C GLU A 93 8.37 7.26 0.69
N LEU A 94 7.67 8.39 0.73
CA LEU A 94 7.84 9.42 1.75
C LEU A 94 6.89 9.15 2.93
N PHE A 95 7.33 9.52 4.13
CA PHE A 95 6.67 9.20 5.40
C PHE A 95 6.51 7.67 5.61
N SER A 96 7.45 6.91 5.05
CA SER A 96 7.41 5.46 5.10
C SER A 96 7.78 4.91 6.47
N ARG A 97 7.33 3.70 6.77
CA ARG A 97 7.76 2.87 7.91
C ARG A 97 8.75 1.76 7.52
N GLY A 98 9.20 1.72 6.26
CA GLY A 98 10.34 0.91 5.81
C GLY A 98 10.04 -0.55 5.48
N ASP A 99 8.84 -0.86 5.00
CA ASP A 99 8.34 -2.24 4.83
C ASP A 99 8.23 -2.72 3.36
N ALA A 100 8.71 -1.94 2.37
CA ALA A 100 8.48 -2.24 0.95
C ALA A 100 9.78 -2.51 0.16
N PRO A 101 10.14 -3.78 -0.11
CA PRO A 101 11.31 -4.11 -0.92
C PRO A 101 11.29 -3.44 -2.30
N GLY A 102 12.44 -2.96 -2.76
CA GLY A 102 12.58 -2.31 -4.08
C GLY A 102 12.17 -0.83 -4.11
N TRP A 103 11.78 -0.25 -2.97
CA TRP A 103 11.51 1.18 -2.82
C TRP A 103 12.62 1.84 -2.00
N ASP A 104 13.00 3.06 -2.37
CA ASP A 104 13.73 3.93 -1.45
C ASP A 104 12.74 4.43 -0.38
N HIS A 105 13.16 4.46 0.87
CA HIS A 105 12.32 4.91 1.98
C HIS A 105 12.84 6.19 2.60
N TRP A 106 11.91 7.07 2.95
CA TRP A 106 12.19 8.21 3.81
C TRP A 106 11.04 8.45 4.79
N GLY A 107 11.35 8.67 6.08
CA GLY A 107 10.36 8.98 7.11
C GLY A 107 10.95 9.06 8.51
N ASN A 108 10.31 9.84 9.39
CA ASN A 108 10.75 10.01 10.77
C ASN A 108 10.63 8.72 11.61
N GLU A 109 9.66 7.88 11.27
CA GLU A 109 9.45 6.55 11.87
C GLU A 109 10.04 5.42 11.03
N CYS A 110 10.85 5.75 10.00
CA CYS A 110 11.47 4.76 9.15
C CYS A 110 12.74 4.21 9.82
N PRO A 111 12.87 2.89 10.03
CA PRO A 111 14.06 2.32 10.67
C PRO A 111 15.33 2.54 9.84
N VAL A 112 15.19 2.61 8.51
CA VAL A 112 16.30 2.82 7.58
C VAL A 112 15.88 3.83 6.51
N ASN A 113 16.50 5.01 6.53
CA ASN A 113 16.29 6.03 5.50
C ASN A 113 17.30 5.89 4.36
N ASN A 114 16.82 5.61 3.14
CA ASN A 114 17.66 5.51 1.94
C ASN A 114 18.03 6.88 1.35
N LEU A 115 17.42 7.95 1.85
CA LEU A 115 17.56 9.30 1.31
C LEU A 115 17.79 10.31 2.44
N THR A 116 18.50 11.39 2.11
CA THR A 116 18.55 12.61 2.91
C THR A 116 17.98 13.76 2.08
N LEU A 117 16.93 14.42 2.58
CA LEU A 117 16.35 15.60 1.95
C LEU A 117 17.17 16.85 2.31
N ILE A 118 17.46 17.69 1.33
CA ILE A 118 18.15 18.98 1.48
C ILE A 118 17.37 20.06 0.72
N PRO A 119 17.60 21.36 0.95
CA PRO A 119 16.88 22.41 0.22
C PRO A 119 16.93 22.19 -1.30
N ALA A 120 15.75 22.03 -1.91
CA ALA A 120 15.54 21.79 -3.35
C ALA A 120 16.22 20.52 -3.94
N ALA A 121 16.72 19.59 -3.13
CA ALA A 121 17.42 18.40 -3.62
C ALA A 121 17.36 17.22 -2.63
N PHE A 122 17.91 16.07 -3.02
CA PHE A 122 18.09 14.92 -2.15
C PHE A 122 19.43 14.23 -2.43
N ARG A 123 19.93 13.46 -1.46
CA ARG A 123 21.08 12.55 -1.62
C ARG A 123 20.67 11.13 -1.27
N LYS A 124 21.09 10.15 -2.08
CA LYS A 124 20.95 8.73 -1.71
C LYS A 124 21.98 8.37 -0.64
N THR A 125 21.50 7.74 0.42
CA THR A 125 22.31 7.12 1.46
C THR A 125 22.54 5.68 1.05
N PHE A 126 23.76 5.35 0.67
CA PHE A 126 24.15 3.96 0.46
C PHE A 126 24.51 3.37 1.83
N SER A 127 23.70 2.44 2.34
CA SER A 127 24.16 1.60 3.44
C SER A 127 25.32 0.75 2.91
N VAL A 128 26.51 0.92 3.50
CA VAL A 128 27.58 -0.07 3.36
C VAL A 128 26.98 -1.39 3.85
N ALA A 129 26.96 -2.41 2.99
CA ALA A 129 26.57 -3.76 3.42
C ALA A 129 27.37 -4.08 4.70
N GLN A 130 26.68 -4.43 5.79
CA GLN A 130 27.39 -4.94 6.95
C GLN A 130 28.21 -6.14 6.45
N PRO A 131 29.54 -6.19 6.66
CA PRO A 131 30.29 -7.39 6.36
C PRO A 131 29.64 -8.53 7.16
N GLU A 132 29.26 -9.60 6.47
CA GLU A 132 28.76 -10.81 7.11
C GLU A 132 29.76 -11.21 8.18
N SER A 133 29.33 -11.20 9.44
CA SER A 133 30.11 -11.79 10.53
C SER A 133 30.17 -13.29 10.28
N PHE A 134 31.36 -13.77 9.90
CA PHE A 134 31.72 -15.19 9.84
C PHE A 134 31.52 -15.89 11.18
#